data_AF-A0A520HLN4-F1
#
_entry.id   AF-A0A520HLN4-F1
#
_cell.length_a   1.000
_cell.length_b   1.000
_cell.length_c   1.000
_cell.angle_alpha   90.00
_cell.angle_beta   90.00
_cell.angle_gamma   90.00
#
_symmetry.space_group_name_H-M   'P 1'
#
loop_
_entity.id
_entity.type
_entity.pdbx_description
1 polymer ?
#
loop_
_entity_poly.entity_id
_entity_poly.type
_entity_poly.pdbx_seq_one_letter_code
_entity_poly.pdbx_strand_id
1 'polypeptide(L)' 'MHFLDQAKIYVRSGEGGPGAVSFRREKFIEYGGPDGGNGGKGGDIV' A
#
# COMPACT_ATOMS: atom_id res chain seq x y z
N MET A 1 -39.39 -27.28 -3.93
CA MET A 1 -37.98 -27.68 -3.67
C MET A 1 -37.11 -26.45 -3.90
N HIS A 2 -36.29 -26.07 -2.92
CA HIS A 2 -35.28 -25.04 -3.11
C HIS A 2 -33.91 -25.71 -3.23
N PHE A 3 -33.18 -25.37 -4.29
CA PHE A 3 -31.79 -25.74 -4.46
C PHE A 3 -30.93 -24.71 -3.73
N LEU A 4 -29.95 -25.20 -2.98
CA LEU A 4 -28.96 -24.40 -2.29
C LEU A 4 -27.61 -24.61 -2.97
N ASP A 5 -26.95 -23.53 -3.38
CA ASP A 5 -25.57 -23.57 -3.85
C ASP A 5 -24.65 -23.05 -2.75
N GLN A 6 -23.51 -23.71 -2.56
CA GLN A 6 -22.55 -23.41 -1.50
C GLN A 6 -21.13 -23.54 -2.03
N ALA A 7 -20.32 -22.52 -1.77
CA ALA A 7 -18.90 -22.53 -2.04
C ALA A 7 -18.11 -22.10 -0.80
N LYS A 8 -16.93 -22.71 -0.62
CA LYS A 8 -15.91 -22.21 0.31
C LYS A 8 -14.89 -21.43 -0.49
N ILE A 9 -14.60 -20.21 -0.06
CA ILE A 9 -13.57 -19.37 -0.67
C ILE A 9 -12.56 -18.93 0.38
N TYR A 10 -11.33 -18.77 -0.07
CA TYR A 10 -10.26 -18.12 0.69
C TYR A 10 -9.93 -16.83 -0.04
N VAL A 11 -10.04 -15.72 0.69
CA VAL A 11 -9.80 -14.40 0.14
C VAL A 11 -8.77 -13.70 1.00
N ARG A 12 -7.89 -12.95 0.34
CA ARG A 12 -6.92 -12.06 0.97
C ARG A 12 -6.95 -10.74 0.23
N SER A 13 -6.97 -9.65 0.97
CA SER A 13 -6.90 -8.32 0.38
C SER A 13 -5.48 -7.95 -0.05
N GLY A 14 -5.35 -6.85 -0.80
CA GLY A 14 -4.04 -6.33 -1.19
C GLY A 14 -3.29 -5.76 0.01
N GLU A 15 -1.98 -5.97 0.06
CA GLU A 15 -1.10 -5.30 1.04
C GLU A 15 -1.00 -3.80 0.76
N GLY A 16 -0.74 -3.01 1.80
CA GLY A 16 -0.39 -1.60 1.64
C GLY A 16 0.99 -1.44 1.02
N GLY A 17 1.21 -0.32 0.32
CA GLY A 17 2.51 0.01 -0.23
C GLY A 17 3.51 0.42 0.87
N PRO A 18 4.81 0.18 0.70
CA PRO A 18 5.82 0.69 1.63
C PRO A 18 5.97 2.21 1.48
N GLY A 19 6.35 2.88 2.58
CA GLY A 19 6.85 4.26 2.51
C GLY A 19 8.28 4.30 1.97
N ALA A 20 8.80 5.51 1.75
CA ALA A 20 10.16 5.71 1.26
C ALA A 20 11.02 6.42 2.30
N VAL A 21 12.30 6.02 2.38
CA VAL A 21 13.34 6.81 3.06
C VAL A 21 14.10 7.56 1.98
N SER A 22 13.97 8.89 1.97
CA SER A 22 14.62 9.76 1.00
C SER A 22 15.04 11.08 1.66
N PHE A 23 16.04 11.73 1.07
CA PHE A 23 16.49 13.07 1.43
C PHE A 23 16.54 13.92 0.17
N ARG A 24 16.10 15.17 0.30
CA ARG A 24 16.13 16.16 -0.77
C ARG A 24 17.57 16.46 -1.17
N ARG A 25 17.86 16.48 -2.48
CA ARG A 25 19.19 16.81 -3.02
C ARG A 25 19.10 17.95 -4.02
N GLU A 26 19.66 19.09 -3.65
CA GLU A 26 19.68 20.29 -4.49
C GLU A 26 21.12 20.80 -4.65
N LYS A 27 21.43 21.36 -5.82
CA LYS A 27 22.80 21.68 -6.24
C LYS A 27 23.59 22.57 -5.27
N PHE A 28 22.90 23.43 -4.51
CA PHE A 28 23.52 24.39 -3.59
C PHE A 28 23.07 24.21 -2.13
N ILE A 29 22.49 23.05 -1.80
CA ILE A 29 22.09 22.72 -0.44
C ILE A 29 22.87 21.47 -0.02
N GLU A 30 23.82 21.65 0.90
CA GLU A 30 24.71 20.59 1.36
C GLU A 30 23.94 19.46 2.07
N TYR A 31 22.91 19.81 2.86
CA TYR A 31 22.06 18.84 3.56
C TYR A 31 20.58 19.19 3.35
N GLY A 32 19.93 18.53 2.39
CA GLY A 32 18.48 18.61 2.28
C GLY A 32 17.79 17.74 3.33
N GLY A 33 16.62 18.21 3.79
CA GLY A 33 15.82 17.49 4.78
C GLY A 33 15.23 16.18 4.22
N PRO A 34 14.72 15.31 5.10
CA PRO A 34 14.02 14.10 4.69
C PRO A 34 12.76 14.45 3.89
N ASP A 35 12.56 13.78 2.75
CA ASP A 35 11.45 14.02 1.82
C ASP A 35 10.75 12.71 1.38
N GLY A 36 10.97 11.64 2.15
CA GLY A 36 10.32 10.34 1.95
C GLY A 36 8.80 10.41 2.11
N GLY A 37 8.09 9.76 1.18
CA GLY A 37 6.62 9.68 1.20
C GLY A 37 6.07 8.50 2.01
N ASN A 38 4.78 8.57 2.32
CA ASN A 38 4.04 7.50 2.99
C ASN A 38 3.72 6.34 2.03
N GLY A 39 3.51 5.17 2.61
CA GLY A 39 2.94 4.02 1.93
C GLY A 39 1.47 4.20 1.57
N GLY A 40 1.02 3.53 0.51
CA GLY A 40 -0.38 3.51 0.09
C GLY A 40 -1.22 2.53 0.89
N LYS A 41 -2.54 2.76 0.95
CA LYS A 41 -3.50 1.83 1.55
C LYS A 41 -3.53 0.53 0.74
N GLY A 42 -3.62 -0.61 1.44
CA GLY A 42 -3.95 -1.89 0.84
C GLY A 42 -5.38 -1.96 0.32
N GLY A 43 -5.67 -2.97 -0.48
CA GLY A 43 -6.99 -3.16 -1.10
C GLY A 43 -8.05 -3.63 -0.11
N ASP A 44 -9.32 -3.47 -0.48
CA ASP A 44 -10.46 -4.07 0.21
C ASP A 44 -11.03 -5.20 -0.66
N ILE A 45 -11.65 -6.22 -0.04
CA ILE A 45 -12.44 -7.24 -0.75
C ILE A 45 -13.91 -6.85 -0.64
N VAL A 46 -14.62 -6.79 -1.77
CA VAL A 46 -16.05 -6.43 -1.87
C VAL A 46 -16.77 -7.47 -2.72
#